data_AF-F0ZQG9-F1
#
_entry.id   AF-F0ZQG9-F1
#
_cell.length_a   1.000
_cell.length_b   1.000
_cell.length_c   1.000
_cell.angle_alpha   90.00
_cell.angle_beta   90.00
_cell.angle_gamma   90.00
#
_symmetry.space_group_name_H-M   'P 1'
#
loop_
_entity.id
_entity.type
_entity.pdbx_description
1 polymer ?
#
loop_
_entity_poly.entity_id
_entity_poly.type
_entity_poly.pdbx_seq_one_letter_code
_entity_poly.pdbx_strand_id
1 'polypeptide(L)'
;MKMIIKALFLLSLILNVAFSQTGNYPAAGLYVGISSTFLANEGNALTEYAENKIENTPFNDISGNSGGVSYNFHGFKVAITLDGIFYNELNEGVFQIGWDTVSFNLQWNYHICDHVCEDGTVTVFTQQGSTVSVATNLDVVFNTTSTTITAVSSEMTFDQGAVSLKVHCYNTICIIPVSKIANEVASQFVTQVQNGITNGINENTPTIEALLNPIRQLPEQLPGGNSLWVNLEGQLVESSDTSTYTPTLTAAFNGGIILENSDGNFIYPTQNPTFVPTASQLESFTSDYCISATGFFFESVLDAGFASVFPLTITPSEVPAASPVQLNTSDGFFSSVAPGLASYPNQPIQVNLYSPVTPIVSMNSTGIALLNFELSADFVVINDGNPFTAFSTQFLIDAELGSKIYTLSSTQFSLNSTLISMYPNATILSSTIGSVDPSGFVQLMQMFQAVIKIPSFAYTVPSTYSLSNLNLSFNNQLMQITLDLIKQSNEKELKISKNIFHFN
;
A
#
# COMPACT_ATOMS: atom_id res chain seq x y z
N MET A 1 11.19 -24.28 40.99
CA MET A 1 10.12 -23.42 40.40
C MET A 1 10.67 -22.40 39.40
N LYS A 2 11.67 -21.56 39.75
CA LYS A 2 12.27 -20.57 38.80
C LYS A 2 12.97 -21.17 37.58
N MET A 3 13.49 -22.39 37.67
CA MET A 3 14.12 -23.11 36.54
C MET A 3 13.10 -23.67 35.54
N ILE A 4 11.92 -24.08 36.03
CA ILE A 4 10.83 -24.62 35.20
C ILE A 4 10.20 -23.48 34.38
N ILE A 5 10.06 -22.28 34.95
CA ILE A 5 9.56 -21.10 34.24
C ILE A 5 10.52 -20.68 33.11
N LYS A 6 11.84 -20.70 33.35
CA LYS A 6 12.84 -20.39 32.31
C LYS A 6 12.90 -21.45 31.21
N ALA A 7 12.76 -22.73 31.56
CA ALA A 7 12.69 -23.81 30.59
C ALA A 7 11.39 -23.77 29.77
N LEU A 8 10.24 -23.42 30.36
CA LEU A 8 8.98 -23.21 29.63
C LEU A 8 9.04 -21.97 28.72
N PHE A 9 9.72 -20.91 29.13
CA PHE A 9 9.92 -19.71 28.30
C PHE A 9 10.87 -19.99 27.11
N LEU A 10 11.94 -20.76 27.34
CA LEU A 10 12.82 -21.23 26.27
C LEU A 10 12.12 -22.23 25.34
N LEU A 11 11.28 -23.11 25.87
CA LEU A 11 10.49 -24.06 25.09
C LEU A 11 9.37 -23.37 24.29
N SER A 12 8.78 -22.27 24.80
CA SER A 12 7.86 -21.44 24.02
C SER A 12 8.56 -20.63 22.92
N LEU A 13 9.83 -20.26 23.13
CA LEU A 13 10.66 -19.62 22.10
C LEU A 13 11.11 -20.62 21.01
N ILE A 14 11.43 -21.87 21.37
CA ILE A 14 11.82 -22.92 20.41
C ILE A 14 10.60 -23.52 19.67
N LEU A 15 9.40 -23.50 20.28
CA LEU A 15 8.15 -23.90 19.62
C LEU A 15 7.50 -22.77 18.79
N ASN A 16 8.00 -21.53 18.91
CA ASN A 16 7.75 -20.46 17.94
C ASN A 16 8.71 -20.59 16.75
N VAL A 17 8.77 -21.77 16.13
CA VAL A 17 8.83 -21.78 14.67
C VAL A 17 7.50 -21.14 14.28
N ALA A 18 7.53 -19.83 14.05
CA ALA A 18 6.34 -19.01 13.85
C ALA A 18 5.45 -19.72 12.83
N PHE A 19 4.33 -20.28 13.30
CA PHE A 19 3.25 -20.62 12.38
C PHE A 19 2.73 -19.27 11.92
N SER A 20 3.18 -18.79 10.76
CA SER A 20 2.64 -17.56 10.21
C SER A 20 1.13 -17.71 10.06
N GLN A 21 0.40 -16.66 10.39
CA GLN A 21 -1.03 -16.69 10.17
C GLN A 21 -1.30 -16.71 8.67
N THR A 22 -2.03 -17.74 8.27
CA THR A 22 -2.34 -18.06 6.88
C THR A 22 -3.17 -16.93 6.26
N GLY A 23 -2.64 -16.23 5.25
CA GLY A 23 -3.31 -15.22 4.38
C GLY A 23 -4.77 -14.89 4.67
N ASN A 24 -5.02 -14.21 5.80
CA ASN A 24 -6.37 -13.87 6.25
C ASN A 24 -6.71 -12.44 5.84
N TYR A 25 -7.17 -12.30 4.60
CA TYR A 25 -7.50 -11.01 4.02
C TYR A 25 -8.82 -10.45 4.55
N PRO A 26 -8.87 -9.19 5.02
CA PRO A 26 -10.12 -8.52 5.36
C PRO A 26 -10.84 -8.07 4.09
N ALA A 27 -12.12 -7.74 4.20
CA ALA A 27 -12.82 -7.08 3.10
C ALA A 27 -12.26 -5.66 2.90
N ALA A 28 -11.87 -5.36 1.68
CA ALA A 28 -11.15 -4.14 1.33
C ALA A 28 -11.46 -3.67 -0.10
N GLY A 29 -11.36 -2.37 -0.33
CA GLY A 29 -11.50 -1.72 -1.62
C GLY A 29 -10.25 -1.82 -2.47
N LEU A 30 -9.08 -1.83 -1.83
CA LEU A 30 -7.78 -1.76 -2.49
C LEU A 30 -6.79 -2.71 -1.80
N TYR A 31 -6.07 -3.49 -2.58
CA TYR A 31 -4.99 -4.35 -2.12
C TYR A 31 -3.72 -4.00 -2.89
N VAL A 32 -2.60 -3.90 -2.18
CA VAL A 32 -1.30 -3.62 -2.75
C VAL A 32 -0.35 -4.76 -2.39
N GLY A 33 -0.05 -5.61 -3.36
CA GLY A 33 0.86 -6.74 -3.24
C GLY A 33 2.28 -6.39 -3.67
N ILE A 34 3.25 -6.87 -2.92
CA ILE A 34 4.68 -6.90 -3.25
C ILE A 34 5.11 -8.36 -3.30
N SER A 35 5.65 -8.82 -4.44
CA SER A 35 5.97 -10.23 -4.62
C SER A 35 7.14 -10.68 -3.75
N SER A 36 7.15 -11.97 -3.42
CA SER A 36 8.24 -12.61 -2.68
C SER A 36 9.61 -12.40 -3.32
N THR A 37 9.69 -12.48 -4.65
CA THR A 37 10.96 -12.29 -5.39
C THR A 37 11.49 -10.87 -5.23
N PHE A 38 10.61 -9.87 -5.31
CA PHE A 38 11.00 -8.47 -5.12
C PHE A 38 11.41 -8.19 -3.67
N LEU A 39 10.67 -8.73 -2.70
CA LEU A 39 11.01 -8.61 -1.28
C LEU A 39 12.34 -9.28 -0.93
N ALA A 40 12.65 -10.43 -1.53
CA ALA A 40 13.96 -11.07 -1.38
C ALA A 40 15.10 -10.18 -1.89
N ASN A 41 14.89 -9.50 -3.03
CA ASN A 41 15.91 -8.61 -3.60
C ASN A 41 16.14 -7.34 -2.76
N GLU A 42 15.07 -6.67 -2.31
CA GLU A 42 15.21 -5.55 -1.38
C GLU A 42 15.76 -6.00 -0.02
N GLY A 43 15.41 -7.22 0.39
CA GLY A 43 15.95 -7.87 1.57
C GLY A 43 17.46 -8.07 1.49
N ASN A 44 17.98 -8.58 0.37
CA ASN A 44 19.43 -8.71 0.16
C ASN A 44 20.14 -7.35 0.18
N ALA A 45 19.54 -6.31 -0.41
CA ALA A 45 20.08 -4.95 -0.34
C ALA A 45 20.12 -4.41 1.11
N LEU A 46 19.10 -4.73 1.91
CA LEU A 46 19.07 -4.41 3.34
C LEU A 46 20.14 -5.19 4.12
N THR A 47 20.35 -6.47 3.81
CA THR A 47 21.41 -7.31 4.39
C THR A 47 22.77 -6.64 4.18
N GLU A 48 23.14 -6.32 2.94
CA GLU A 48 24.41 -5.66 2.61
C GLU A 48 24.54 -4.30 3.33
N TYR A 49 23.45 -3.54 3.42
CA TYR A 49 23.45 -2.26 4.13
C TYR A 49 23.70 -2.43 5.63
N ALA A 50 23.00 -3.37 6.27
CA ALA A 50 23.10 -3.63 7.70
C ALA A 50 24.50 -4.12 8.07
N GLU A 51 25.07 -5.05 7.31
CA GLU A 51 26.46 -5.52 7.47
C GLU A 51 27.43 -4.35 7.42
N ASN A 52 27.39 -3.54 6.35
CA ASN A 52 28.25 -2.37 6.19
C ASN A 52 28.09 -1.37 7.35
N LYS A 53 26.87 -1.16 7.84
CA LYS A 53 26.61 -0.25 8.97
C LYS A 53 27.26 -0.75 10.26
N ILE A 54 27.12 -2.04 10.56
CA ILE A 54 27.68 -2.67 11.77
C ILE A 54 29.21 -2.66 11.71
N GLU A 55 29.80 -3.02 10.56
CA GLU A 55 31.26 -3.05 10.38
C GLU A 55 31.91 -1.65 10.46
N ASN A 56 31.19 -0.61 10.06
CA ASN A 56 31.66 0.78 10.13
C ASN A 56 31.28 1.50 11.43
N THR A 57 30.55 0.85 12.34
CA THR A 57 30.22 1.45 13.64
C THR A 57 31.46 1.46 14.53
N PRO A 58 31.93 2.62 15.03
CA PRO A 58 33.10 2.68 15.88
C PRO A 58 32.81 2.05 17.23
N PHE A 59 33.58 1.04 17.61
CA PHE A 59 33.55 0.47 18.95
C PHE A 59 34.52 1.21 19.85
N ASN A 60 34.02 1.63 21.02
CA ASN A 60 34.86 2.31 22.00
C ASN A 60 35.86 1.35 22.64
N ASP A 61 37.07 1.84 22.88
CA ASP A 61 38.05 1.12 23.70
C ASP A 61 37.48 0.87 25.11
N ILE A 62 37.70 -0.34 25.63
CA ILE A 62 37.18 -0.76 26.94
C ILE A 62 38.34 -0.81 27.91
N SER A 63 38.36 0.09 28.90
CA SER A 63 39.38 0.11 29.93
C SER A 63 38.79 0.07 31.34
N GLY A 64 39.53 -0.46 32.30
CA GLY A 64 39.09 -0.53 33.68
C GLY A 64 40.11 -1.16 34.63
N ASN A 65 39.73 -1.22 35.91
CA ASN A 65 40.53 -1.83 36.97
C ASN A 65 39.66 -2.80 37.76
N SER A 66 40.14 -4.02 38.01
CA SER A 66 39.40 -5.01 38.79
C SER A 66 40.33 -5.91 39.58
N GLY A 67 40.18 -5.93 40.91
CA GLY A 67 40.98 -6.81 41.78
C GLY A 67 42.48 -6.52 41.77
N GLY A 68 42.91 -5.28 41.48
CA GLY A 68 44.33 -4.90 41.34
C GLY A 68 44.87 -4.97 39.91
N VAL A 69 44.10 -5.57 38.99
CA VAL A 69 44.48 -5.72 37.57
C VAL A 69 43.92 -4.56 36.75
N SER A 70 44.78 -3.84 36.01
CA SER A 70 44.35 -2.86 35.00
C SER A 70 44.23 -3.52 33.63
N TYR A 71 43.17 -3.22 32.89
CA TYR A 71 42.99 -3.73 31.54
C TYR A 71 42.59 -2.63 30.57
N ASN A 72 43.02 -2.78 29.32
CA ASN A 72 42.63 -1.97 28.17
C ASN A 72 42.43 -2.88 26.95
N PHE A 73 41.25 -2.82 26.34
CA PHE A 73 40.92 -3.48 25.09
C PHE A 73 40.74 -2.42 24.01
N HIS A 74 41.49 -2.54 22.90
CA HIS A 74 41.52 -1.51 21.87
C HIS A 74 41.69 -2.08 20.45
N GLY A 75 41.45 -1.23 19.45
CA GLY A 75 41.63 -1.59 18.04
C GLY A 75 40.65 -2.66 17.59
N PHE A 76 39.39 -2.49 17.96
CA PHE A 76 38.30 -3.41 17.66
C PHE A 76 38.04 -3.53 16.16
N LYS A 77 37.85 -4.75 15.69
CA LYS A 77 37.48 -5.08 14.31
C LYS A 77 36.27 -6.02 14.33
N VAL A 78 35.29 -5.71 13.48
CA VAL A 78 34.12 -6.57 13.23
C VAL A 78 34.17 -7.04 11.79
N ALA A 79 33.90 -8.33 11.61
CA ALA A 79 33.31 -8.84 10.39
C ALA A 79 31.98 -9.51 10.78
N ILE A 80 30.91 -9.21 10.06
CA ILE A 80 29.60 -9.83 10.25
C ILE A 80 29.07 -10.32 8.91
N THR A 81 28.38 -11.44 8.94
CA THR A 81 27.68 -12.01 7.79
C THR A 81 26.28 -12.37 8.23
N LEU A 82 25.30 -11.83 7.53
CA LEU A 82 23.88 -12.00 7.71
C LEU A 82 23.35 -12.82 6.53
N ASP A 83 22.67 -13.93 6.80
CA ASP A 83 22.15 -14.83 5.76
C ASP A 83 20.77 -15.39 6.15
N GLY A 84 19.99 -15.78 5.15
CA GLY A 84 18.62 -16.24 5.32
C GLY A 84 17.72 -15.11 5.82
N ILE A 85 17.64 -14.00 5.08
CA ILE A 85 16.71 -12.93 5.42
C ILE A 85 15.28 -13.45 5.36
N PHE A 86 14.50 -13.13 6.40
CA PHE A 86 13.11 -13.51 6.49
C PHE A 86 12.21 -12.36 6.90
N TYR A 87 10.93 -12.48 6.54
CA TYR A 87 9.83 -11.66 7.01
C TYR A 87 8.69 -12.58 7.44
N ASN A 88 8.16 -12.38 8.64
CA ASN A 88 7.04 -13.16 9.17
C ASN A 88 6.01 -12.28 9.90
N GLU A 89 4.73 -12.60 9.74
CA GLU A 89 3.60 -12.17 10.56
C GLU A 89 3.41 -13.17 11.71
N LEU A 90 3.79 -12.76 12.92
CA LEU A 90 3.69 -13.61 14.10
C LEU A 90 2.24 -13.77 14.56
N ASN A 91 1.47 -12.67 14.48
CA ASN A 91 0.04 -12.57 14.76
C ASN A 91 -0.51 -11.40 13.95
N GLU A 92 -1.84 -11.28 13.83
CA GLU A 92 -2.51 -10.12 13.24
C GLU A 92 -1.91 -8.79 13.76
N GLY A 93 -1.30 -8.03 12.85
CA GLY A 93 -0.69 -6.73 13.14
C GLY A 93 0.69 -6.77 13.84
N VAL A 94 1.30 -7.96 14.00
CA VAL A 94 2.61 -8.14 14.62
C VAL A 94 3.58 -8.76 13.62
N PHE A 95 4.52 -7.95 13.12
CA PHE A 95 5.45 -8.35 12.08
C PHE A 95 6.88 -8.42 12.59
N GLN A 96 7.68 -9.27 11.94
CA GLN A 96 9.07 -9.47 12.26
C GLN A 96 9.90 -9.60 10.98
N ILE A 97 11.06 -8.94 10.96
CA ILE A 97 12.09 -9.08 9.93
C ILE A 97 13.39 -9.52 10.58
N GLY A 98 14.14 -10.42 9.95
CA GLY A 98 15.37 -10.92 10.55
C GLY A 98 16.23 -11.73 9.60
N TRP A 99 17.26 -12.34 10.18
CA TRP A 99 18.17 -13.26 9.51
C TRP A 99 18.30 -14.53 10.33
N ASP A 100 18.09 -15.67 9.67
CA ASP A 100 18.19 -16.98 10.28
C ASP A 100 19.62 -17.33 10.69
N THR A 101 20.61 -16.79 9.98
CA THR A 101 22.02 -17.04 10.24
C THR A 101 22.79 -15.74 10.39
N VAL A 102 23.46 -15.60 11.53
CA VAL A 102 24.39 -14.50 11.85
C VAL A 102 25.76 -15.09 12.20
N SER A 103 26.71 -14.91 11.30
CA SER A 103 28.10 -15.26 11.57
C SER A 103 28.89 -14.00 11.89
N PHE A 104 29.66 -13.99 12.96
CA PHE A 104 30.53 -12.86 13.26
C PHE A 104 31.93 -13.31 13.66
N ASN A 105 32.89 -12.43 13.42
CA ASN A 105 34.27 -12.56 13.86
C ASN A 105 34.74 -11.21 14.39
N LEU A 106 34.98 -11.16 15.69
CA LEU A 106 35.39 -9.99 16.43
C LEU A 106 36.83 -10.15 16.85
N GLN A 107 37.63 -9.13 16.64
CA GLN A 107 39.01 -9.12 17.07
C GLN A 107 39.32 -7.84 17.81
N TRP A 108 40.03 -7.95 18.94
CA TRP A 108 40.59 -6.82 19.65
C TRP A 108 41.98 -7.14 20.19
N ASN A 109 42.77 -6.08 20.36
CA ASN A 109 44.01 -6.13 21.10
C ASN A 109 43.70 -5.90 22.59
N TYR A 110 44.49 -6.49 23.47
CA TYR A 110 44.42 -6.21 24.90
C TYR A 110 45.78 -5.90 25.49
N HIS A 111 45.75 -5.09 26.54
CA HIS A 111 46.86 -4.83 27.44
C HIS A 111 46.35 -5.00 28.87
N ILE A 112 46.91 -5.94 29.63
CA ILE A 112 46.50 -6.25 31.01
C ILE A 112 47.74 -6.17 31.91
N CYS A 113 47.67 -5.51 33.06
CA CYS A 113 48.76 -5.45 34.04
C CYS A 113 48.29 -5.89 35.42
N ASP A 114 48.98 -6.88 36.00
CA ASP A 114 48.91 -7.28 37.41
C ASP A 114 50.32 -7.63 37.90
N HIS A 115 51.02 -6.66 38.48
CA HIS A 115 52.46 -6.72 38.82
C HIS A 115 53.43 -6.98 37.63
N VAL A 116 52.96 -7.56 36.54
CA VAL A 116 53.58 -7.79 35.22
C VAL A 116 52.53 -7.45 34.16
N CYS A 117 52.94 -6.87 33.03
CA CYS A 117 52.04 -6.53 31.93
C CYS A 117 52.07 -7.59 30.81
N GLU A 118 50.91 -7.83 30.22
CA GLU A 118 50.66 -8.77 29.14
C GLU A 118 49.95 -8.05 27.99
N ASP A 119 50.42 -8.32 26.76
CA ASP A 119 49.80 -7.87 25.53
C ASP A 119 49.36 -9.10 24.72
N GLY A 120 48.26 -8.96 23.99
CA GLY A 120 47.80 -10.02 23.11
C GLY A 120 46.61 -9.62 22.26
N THR A 121 46.00 -10.62 21.63
CA THR A 121 44.75 -10.49 20.88
C THR A 121 43.72 -11.49 21.36
N VAL A 122 42.46 -11.06 21.40
CA VAL A 122 41.33 -11.96 21.59
C VAL A 122 40.50 -11.93 20.32
N THR A 123 40.01 -13.10 19.94
CA THR A 123 39.09 -13.28 18.84
C THR A 123 37.85 -14.00 19.35
N VAL A 124 36.68 -13.44 19.09
CA VAL A 124 35.39 -14.06 19.40
C VAL A 124 34.63 -14.29 18.10
N PHE A 125 34.17 -15.52 17.88
CA PHE A 125 33.61 -15.92 16.60
C PHE A 125 32.49 -16.94 16.76
N THR A 126 31.58 -16.97 15.79
CA THR A 126 30.54 -18.00 15.68
C THR A 126 31.17 -19.34 15.31
N GLN A 127 30.87 -20.42 16.06
CA GLN A 127 31.34 -21.77 15.75
C GLN A 127 30.68 -22.28 14.46
N GLN A 128 31.46 -23.02 13.65
CA GLN A 128 30.94 -23.63 12.43
C GLN A 128 29.80 -24.60 12.75
N GLY A 129 28.67 -24.46 12.04
CA GLY A 129 27.48 -25.29 12.23
C GLY A 129 26.62 -24.95 13.45
N SER A 130 26.90 -23.82 14.13
CA SER A 130 26.03 -23.29 15.19
C SER A 130 24.97 -22.33 14.64
N THR A 131 23.84 -22.27 15.32
CA THR A 131 22.70 -21.40 15.00
C THR A 131 22.79 -20.10 15.80
N VAL A 132 22.91 -18.98 15.10
CA VAL A 132 22.75 -17.63 15.63
C VAL A 132 21.78 -16.93 14.70
N SER A 133 20.69 -16.42 15.23
CA SER A 133 19.70 -15.68 14.45
C SER A 133 19.45 -14.32 15.08
N VAL A 134 18.90 -13.40 14.31
CA VAL A 134 18.48 -12.09 14.80
C VAL A 134 17.15 -11.73 14.19
N ALA A 135 16.23 -11.27 15.03
CA ALA A 135 14.87 -10.95 14.61
C ALA A 135 14.45 -9.60 15.18
N THR A 136 13.78 -8.79 14.37
CA THR A 136 13.40 -7.41 14.69
C THR A 136 11.91 -7.24 14.55
N ASN A 137 11.26 -6.86 15.65
CA ASN A 137 9.83 -6.60 15.62
C ASN A 137 9.56 -5.26 14.91
N LEU A 138 8.55 -5.26 14.04
CA LEU A 138 8.11 -4.11 13.27
C LEU A 138 6.73 -3.67 13.77
N ASP A 139 6.59 -2.36 13.96
CA ASP A 139 5.30 -1.70 14.11
C ASP A 139 4.90 -1.12 12.76
N VAL A 140 3.75 -1.58 12.23
CA VAL A 140 3.24 -1.20 10.91
C VAL A 140 1.92 -0.49 11.11
N VAL A 141 1.88 0.80 10.79
CA VAL A 141 0.71 1.64 10.93
C VAL A 141 0.31 2.19 9.56
N PHE A 142 -0.91 1.87 9.15
CA PHE A 142 -1.55 2.50 8.00
C PHE A 142 -2.61 3.47 8.50
N ASN A 143 -2.45 4.75 8.15
CA ASN A 143 -3.48 5.74 8.34
C ASN A 143 -3.76 6.45 7.00
N THR A 144 -4.89 7.15 6.92
CA THR A 144 -5.31 7.87 5.71
C THR A 144 -4.25 8.84 5.19
N THR A 145 -3.39 9.37 6.08
CA THR A 145 -2.41 10.41 5.77
C THR A 145 -0.95 9.93 5.66
N SER A 146 -0.62 8.73 6.12
CA SER A 146 0.73 8.18 6.23
C SER A 146 0.75 6.67 6.47
N THR A 147 1.69 6.00 5.81
CA THR A 147 2.15 4.66 6.16
C THR A 147 3.43 4.82 6.98
N THR A 148 3.57 4.08 8.08
CA THR A 148 4.79 4.08 8.89
C THR A 148 5.15 2.66 9.28
N ILE A 149 6.40 2.29 9.07
CA ILE A 149 7.00 1.02 9.44
C ILE A 149 8.20 1.33 10.31
N THR A 150 8.13 0.96 11.59
CA THR A 150 9.20 1.22 12.55
C THR A 150 9.73 -0.08 13.12
N ALA A 151 11.03 -0.30 13.01
CA ALA A 151 11.74 -1.32 13.76
C ALA A 151 11.83 -0.90 15.23
N VAL A 152 11.21 -1.69 16.11
CA VAL A 152 11.10 -1.41 17.55
C VAL A 152 12.34 -1.90 18.29
N SER A 153 12.72 -3.16 18.08
CA SER A 153 13.87 -3.77 18.74
C SER A 153 14.30 -5.05 18.04
N SER A 154 15.61 -5.24 17.90
CA SER A 154 16.21 -6.50 17.44
C SER A 154 16.61 -7.38 18.62
N GLU A 155 16.28 -8.67 18.56
CA GLU A 155 16.71 -9.70 19.49
C GLU A 155 17.62 -10.70 18.78
N MET A 156 18.87 -10.83 19.27
CA MET A 156 19.79 -11.85 18.76
C MET A 156 19.74 -13.08 19.68
N THR A 157 19.51 -14.25 19.10
CA THR A 157 19.42 -15.51 19.81
C THR A 157 20.46 -16.50 19.31
N PHE A 158 21.12 -17.20 20.24
CA PHE A 158 22.10 -18.24 19.92
C PHE A 158 22.19 -19.30 21.01
N ASP A 159 22.51 -20.53 20.61
CA ASP A 159 22.64 -21.66 21.52
C ASP A 159 23.88 -21.55 22.43
N GLN A 160 23.81 -22.19 23.61
CA GLN A 160 24.98 -22.29 24.50
C GLN A 160 26.10 -23.07 23.81
N GLY A 161 27.18 -22.36 23.46
CA GLY A 161 28.33 -22.92 22.74
C GLY A 161 28.46 -22.43 21.29
N ALA A 162 27.48 -21.70 20.77
CA ALA A 162 27.54 -21.11 19.43
C ALA A 162 28.66 -20.08 19.27
N VAL A 163 29.13 -19.52 20.37
CA VAL A 163 30.19 -18.50 20.41
C VAL A 163 31.46 -19.10 21.01
N SER A 164 32.55 -19.00 20.26
CA SER A 164 33.89 -19.40 20.70
C SER A 164 34.77 -18.20 20.98
N LEU A 165 35.71 -18.37 21.90
CA LEU A 165 36.71 -17.39 22.25
C LEU A 165 38.10 -18.00 22.08
N LYS A 166 38.96 -17.34 21.32
CA LYS A 166 40.36 -17.68 21.13
C LYS A 166 41.21 -16.53 21.64
N VAL A 167 42.22 -16.83 22.45
CA VAL A 167 43.17 -15.83 22.93
C VAL A 167 44.57 -16.17 22.47
N HIS A 168 45.31 -15.16 22.05
CA HIS A 168 46.72 -15.25 21.68
C HIS A 168 47.52 -14.23 22.48
N CYS A 169 48.35 -14.73 23.39
CA CYS A 169 49.21 -13.95 24.27
C CYS A 169 50.58 -13.81 23.62
N TYR A 170 51.10 -12.58 23.54
CA TYR A 170 52.43 -12.36 22.96
C TYR A 170 53.55 -12.66 23.96
N ASN A 171 53.23 -12.65 25.27
CA ASN A 171 54.18 -12.87 26.36
C ASN A 171 53.83 -14.14 27.18
N THR A 172 54.82 -14.71 27.85
CA THR A 172 54.92 -16.13 28.28
C THR A 172 53.86 -16.68 29.26
N ILE A 173 52.96 -15.87 29.80
CA ILE A 173 51.92 -16.32 30.74
C ILE A 173 50.59 -15.63 30.38
N CYS A 174 49.58 -16.41 30.00
CA CYS A 174 48.22 -15.92 29.78
C CYS A 174 47.45 -15.89 31.11
N ILE A 175 47.37 -14.75 31.80
CA ILE A 175 46.49 -14.61 32.98
C ILE A 175 45.29 -13.77 32.58
N ILE A 176 44.34 -14.42 31.91
CA ILE A 176 43.22 -13.70 31.29
C ILE A 176 41.91 -14.08 31.98
N PRO A 177 41.15 -13.12 32.51
CA PRO A 177 39.83 -13.38 33.08
C PRO A 177 38.81 -13.60 31.97
N VAL A 178 38.83 -14.79 31.36
CA VAL A 178 37.96 -15.19 30.22
C VAL A 178 36.48 -14.93 30.49
N SER A 179 36.00 -15.15 31.71
CA SER A 179 34.60 -14.91 32.10
C SER A 179 34.21 -13.43 32.11
N LYS A 180 35.14 -12.51 32.42
CA LYS A 180 34.88 -11.06 32.36
C LYS A 180 34.85 -10.56 30.92
N ILE A 181 35.74 -11.07 30.07
CA ILE A 181 35.76 -10.76 28.65
C ILE A 181 34.48 -11.26 27.98
N ALA A 182 34.08 -12.51 28.25
CA ALA A 182 32.84 -13.07 27.71
C ALA A 182 31.60 -12.27 28.13
N ASN A 183 31.53 -11.81 29.39
CA ASN A 183 30.41 -10.99 29.87
C ASN A 183 30.38 -9.60 29.22
N GLU A 184 31.54 -8.95 29.08
CA GLU A 184 31.62 -7.61 28.50
C GLU A 184 31.28 -7.64 27.00
N VAL A 185 31.80 -8.63 26.27
CA VAL A 185 31.48 -8.88 24.86
C VAL A 185 30.00 -9.19 24.69
N ALA A 186 29.44 -10.08 25.51
CA ALA A 186 28.01 -10.38 25.47
C ALA A 186 27.13 -9.15 25.77
N SER A 187 27.58 -8.23 26.64
CA SER A 187 26.78 -7.06 27.03
C SER A 187 26.92 -5.86 26.09
N GLN A 188 28.08 -5.65 25.46
CA GLN A 188 28.32 -4.48 24.61
C GLN A 188 28.22 -4.80 23.12
N PHE A 189 28.79 -5.92 22.65
CA PHE A 189 28.78 -6.26 21.23
C PHE A 189 27.38 -6.64 20.76
N VAL A 190 26.70 -7.54 21.48
CA VAL A 190 25.35 -8.00 21.09
C VAL A 190 24.40 -6.81 21.03
N THR A 191 24.42 -5.93 22.03
CA THR A 191 23.61 -4.71 22.04
C THR A 191 23.96 -3.76 20.90
N GLN A 192 25.23 -3.61 20.54
CA GLN A 192 25.62 -2.78 19.40
C GLN A 192 25.16 -3.37 18.06
N VAL A 193 25.24 -4.68 17.87
CA VAL A 193 24.71 -5.34 16.67
C VAL A 193 23.19 -5.19 16.61
N GLN A 194 22.47 -5.44 17.70
CA GLN A 194 21.02 -5.25 17.78
C GLN A 194 20.63 -3.81 17.41
N ASN A 195 21.30 -2.81 17.99
CA ASN A 195 21.06 -1.40 17.68
C ASN A 195 21.43 -1.06 16.23
N GLY A 196 22.54 -1.59 15.73
CA GLY A 196 22.99 -1.40 14.34
C GLY A 196 21.99 -1.94 13.33
N ILE A 197 21.45 -3.13 13.58
CA ILE A 197 20.40 -3.76 12.77
C ILE A 197 19.09 -2.96 12.86
N THR A 198 18.62 -2.63 14.06
CA THR A 198 17.40 -1.83 14.25
C THR A 198 17.51 -0.49 13.51
N ASN A 199 18.64 0.21 13.63
CA ASN A 199 18.88 1.46 12.93
C ASN A 199 18.99 1.27 11.41
N GLY A 200 19.66 0.22 10.95
CA GLY A 200 19.79 -0.08 9.52
C GLY A 200 18.46 -0.37 8.86
N ILE A 201 17.55 -1.07 9.56
CA ILE A 201 16.17 -1.30 9.12
C ILE A 201 15.42 0.04 9.06
N ASN A 202 15.43 0.82 10.15
CA ASN A 202 14.73 2.11 10.23
C ASN A 202 15.22 3.15 9.19
N GLU A 203 16.50 3.10 8.79
CA GLU A 203 17.04 3.96 7.74
C GLU A 203 16.59 3.54 6.32
N ASN A 204 16.16 2.28 6.12
CA ASN A 204 15.72 1.75 4.83
C ASN A 204 14.20 1.58 4.68
N THR A 205 13.44 1.52 5.78
CA THR A 205 11.97 1.41 5.76
C THR A 205 11.25 2.45 4.89
N PRO A 206 11.70 3.71 4.79
CA PRO A 206 11.05 4.70 3.92
C PRO A 206 10.93 4.26 2.45
N THR A 207 11.83 3.40 1.96
CA THR A 207 11.75 2.84 0.60
C THR A 207 10.55 1.91 0.44
N ILE A 208 10.28 1.05 1.43
CA ILE A 208 9.16 0.11 1.43
C ILE A 208 7.85 0.84 1.75
N GLU A 209 7.85 1.78 2.70
CA GLU A 209 6.69 2.64 3.00
C GLU A 209 6.18 3.37 1.75
N ALA A 210 7.11 3.87 0.92
CA ALA A 210 6.76 4.56 -0.32
C ALA A 210 6.06 3.64 -1.34
N LEU A 211 6.38 2.34 -1.35
CA LEU A 211 5.71 1.35 -2.20
C LEU A 211 4.29 1.04 -1.69
N LEU A 212 4.05 1.10 -0.39
CA LEU A 212 2.75 0.84 0.22
C LEU A 212 1.86 2.09 0.31
N ASN A 213 2.21 3.16 -0.40
CA ASN A 213 1.48 4.42 -0.38
C ASN A 213 0.99 4.81 -1.79
N PRO A 214 0.09 4.00 -2.39
CA PRO A 214 -0.11 3.98 -3.82
C PRO A 214 -0.64 5.32 -4.38
N ILE A 215 -1.65 5.95 -3.75
CA ILE A 215 -2.11 7.31 -4.03
C ILE A 215 -2.95 7.81 -2.84
N ARG A 216 -2.64 9.01 -2.33
CA ARG A 216 -3.36 9.63 -1.21
C ARG A 216 -4.50 10.53 -1.67
N GLN A 217 -4.23 11.39 -2.65
CA GLN A 217 -5.21 12.32 -3.22
C GLN A 217 -5.34 12.05 -4.71
N LEU A 218 -6.56 11.85 -5.20
CA LEU A 218 -6.80 11.73 -6.63
C LEU A 218 -6.54 13.10 -7.28
N PRO A 219 -5.88 13.16 -8.46
CA PRO A 219 -5.44 14.41 -9.08
C PRO A 219 -6.57 15.26 -9.68
N GLU A 220 -7.82 15.02 -9.28
CA GLU A 220 -9.01 15.70 -9.76
C GLU A 220 -9.55 16.64 -8.70
N GLN A 221 -9.72 17.91 -9.06
CA GLN A 221 -10.52 18.84 -8.29
C GLN A 221 -11.94 18.82 -8.82
N LEU A 222 -12.88 18.51 -7.93
CA LEU A 222 -14.29 18.57 -8.25
C LEU A 222 -14.78 20.02 -8.22
N PRO A 223 -15.92 20.33 -8.87
CA PRO A 223 -16.55 21.64 -8.77
C PRO A 223 -16.69 22.09 -7.30
N GLY A 224 -16.45 23.38 -7.04
CA GLY A 224 -16.53 23.94 -5.69
C GLY A 224 -15.26 23.82 -4.85
N GLY A 225 -14.17 23.26 -5.41
CA GLY A 225 -12.88 23.14 -4.71
C GLY A 225 -12.76 21.90 -3.83
N ASN A 226 -13.67 20.93 -3.97
CA ASN A 226 -13.62 19.67 -3.25
C ASN A 226 -12.48 18.79 -3.79
N SER A 227 -11.90 17.97 -2.91
CA SER A 227 -10.85 17.03 -3.27
C SER A 227 -11.17 15.61 -2.83
N LEU A 228 -10.60 14.64 -3.54
CA LEU A 228 -10.87 13.22 -3.32
C LEU A 228 -9.63 12.54 -2.75
N TRP A 229 -9.80 11.81 -1.67
CA TRP A 229 -8.76 11.08 -0.96
C TRP A 229 -9.07 9.58 -0.95
N VAL A 230 -8.05 8.74 -1.01
CA VAL A 230 -8.22 7.29 -0.84
C VAL A 230 -8.04 6.94 0.64
N ASN A 231 -8.98 6.21 1.24
CA ASN A 231 -8.81 5.71 2.60
C ASN A 231 -7.79 4.57 2.64
N LEU A 232 -6.57 4.91 3.06
CA LEU A 232 -5.47 3.96 3.22
C LEU A 232 -5.39 3.34 4.62
N GLU A 233 -6.39 3.51 5.48
CA GLU A 233 -6.48 2.71 6.71
C GLU A 233 -6.65 1.23 6.36
N GLY A 234 -5.88 0.36 7.02
CA GLY A 234 -5.83 -1.05 6.66
C GLY A 234 -4.81 -1.84 7.46
N GLN A 235 -4.48 -3.02 6.96
CA GLN A 235 -3.49 -3.92 7.57
C GLN A 235 -2.61 -4.57 6.51
N LEU A 236 -1.41 -4.98 6.92
CA LEU A 236 -0.52 -5.77 6.10
C LEU A 236 -0.88 -7.24 6.33
N VAL A 237 -0.82 -8.06 5.28
CA VAL A 237 -1.14 -9.48 5.34
C VAL A 237 0.00 -10.24 4.67
N GLU A 238 0.53 -11.24 5.37
CA GLU A 238 1.47 -12.20 4.80
C GLU A 238 0.74 -13.24 3.94
N SER A 239 1.33 -13.62 2.80
CA SER A 239 0.78 -14.65 1.95
C SER A 239 0.67 -16.01 2.63
N SER A 240 -0.29 -16.81 2.20
CA SER A 240 -0.50 -18.18 2.67
C SER A 240 0.63 -19.17 2.31
N ASP A 241 1.57 -18.80 1.44
CA ASP A 241 2.71 -19.63 1.04
C ASP A 241 3.87 -19.56 2.06
N THR A 242 3.95 -20.58 2.92
CA THR A 242 4.99 -20.71 3.94
C THR A 242 6.30 -21.32 3.42
N SER A 243 6.45 -21.52 2.10
CA SER A 243 7.63 -22.18 1.52
C SER A 243 8.82 -21.25 1.28
N THR A 244 8.65 -19.94 1.49
CA THR A 244 9.68 -18.92 1.25
C THR A 244 9.92 -18.10 2.51
N TYR A 245 11.17 -17.68 2.74
CA TYR A 245 11.51 -16.81 3.87
C TYR A 245 11.00 -15.37 3.70
N THR A 246 10.70 -14.97 2.47
CA THR A 246 10.19 -13.63 2.13
C THR A 246 8.86 -13.78 1.38
N PRO A 247 7.80 -14.24 2.07
CA PRO A 247 6.48 -14.41 1.46
C PRO A 247 5.96 -13.10 0.86
N THR A 248 5.06 -13.22 -0.12
CA THR A 248 4.39 -12.06 -0.72
C THR A 248 3.68 -11.26 0.36
N LEU A 249 3.86 -9.94 0.36
CA LEU A 249 3.20 -9.04 1.32
C LEU A 249 2.14 -8.23 0.64
N THR A 250 0.96 -8.18 1.25
CA THR A 250 -0.17 -7.45 0.69
C THR A 250 -0.74 -6.50 1.72
N ALA A 251 -0.69 -5.21 1.46
CA ALA A 251 -1.44 -4.23 2.24
C ALA A 251 -2.90 -4.24 1.76
N ALA A 252 -3.81 -4.60 2.66
CA ALA A 252 -5.25 -4.56 2.44
C ALA A 252 -5.82 -3.28 3.04
N PHE A 253 -6.18 -2.33 2.17
CA PHE A 253 -6.71 -1.02 2.53
C PHE A 253 -8.22 -0.98 2.41
N ASN A 254 -8.88 -0.21 3.28
CA ASN A 254 -10.29 0.12 3.13
C ASN A 254 -10.58 0.55 1.69
N GLY A 255 -9.75 1.43 1.12
CA GLY A 255 -9.75 1.79 -0.29
C GLY A 255 -10.96 2.63 -0.72
N GLY A 256 -11.84 3.02 0.20
CA GLY A 256 -12.97 3.89 -0.10
C GLY A 256 -12.52 5.33 -0.38
N ILE A 257 -13.24 6.03 -1.26
CA ILE A 257 -12.95 7.43 -1.59
C ILE A 257 -13.61 8.39 -0.59
N ILE A 258 -12.81 9.18 0.10
CA ILE A 258 -13.24 10.24 1.02
C ILE A 258 -13.29 11.56 0.25
N LEU A 259 -14.41 12.28 0.36
CA LEU A 259 -14.56 13.63 -0.17
C LEU A 259 -14.17 14.64 0.93
N GLU A 260 -13.17 15.47 0.66
CA GLU A 260 -12.88 16.66 1.45
C GLU A 260 -13.58 17.86 0.80
N ASN A 261 -14.55 18.44 1.49
CA ASN A 261 -15.26 19.60 0.97
C ASN A 261 -14.48 20.92 1.17
N SER A 262 -14.96 21.99 0.55
CA SER A 262 -14.32 23.33 0.64
C SER A 262 -14.20 23.90 2.05
N ASP A 263 -14.98 23.40 3.02
CA ASP A 263 -14.91 23.76 4.44
C ASP A 263 -13.89 22.91 5.22
N GLY A 264 -13.21 21.95 4.56
CA GLY A 264 -12.24 21.03 5.17
C GLY A 264 -12.87 19.85 5.92
N ASN A 265 -14.16 19.57 5.70
CA ASN A 265 -14.82 18.41 6.31
C ASN A 265 -14.67 17.17 5.43
N PHE A 266 -14.34 16.04 6.06
CA PHE A 266 -14.28 14.74 5.42
C PHE A 266 -15.64 14.04 5.43
N ILE A 267 -16.10 13.66 4.24
CA ILE A 267 -17.30 12.87 4.00
C ILE A 267 -16.84 11.49 3.52
N TYR A 268 -17.14 10.46 4.31
CA TYR A 268 -16.78 9.09 4.03
C TYR A 268 -17.84 8.39 3.17
N PRO A 269 -17.46 7.35 2.41
CA PRO A 269 -18.41 6.52 1.67
C PRO A 269 -19.54 6.00 2.57
N THR A 270 -20.74 5.95 2.02
CA THR A 270 -21.93 5.42 2.70
C THR A 270 -21.93 3.90 2.82
N GLN A 271 -21.16 3.23 1.96
CA GLN A 271 -21.00 1.78 1.91
C GLN A 271 -19.70 1.35 2.61
N ASN A 272 -19.61 0.06 2.95
CA ASN A 272 -18.40 -0.57 3.46
C ASN A 272 -17.97 -1.70 2.52
N PRO A 273 -16.66 -2.01 2.42
CA PRO A 273 -16.22 -3.14 1.62
C PRO A 273 -16.75 -4.45 2.21
N THR A 274 -17.36 -5.29 1.37
CA THR A 274 -17.87 -6.61 1.79
C THR A 274 -17.23 -7.77 1.05
N PHE A 275 -16.54 -7.51 -0.08
CA PHE A 275 -15.91 -8.54 -0.89
C PHE A 275 -14.46 -8.79 -0.45
N VAL A 276 -14.13 -10.06 -0.29
CA VAL A 276 -12.77 -10.55 -0.04
C VAL A 276 -12.35 -11.39 -1.26
N PRO A 277 -11.37 -10.96 -2.06
CA PRO A 277 -10.78 -11.79 -3.11
C PRO A 277 -10.17 -13.05 -2.52
N THR A 278 -10.06 -14.12 -3.31
CA THR A 278 -9.37 -15.32 -2.82
C THR A 278 -7.87 -15.05 -2.67
N ALA A 279 -7.22 -15.73 -1.72
CA ALA A 279 -5.76 -15.64 -1.55
C ALA A 279 -5.01 -15.85 -2.88
N SER A 280 -5.43 -16.82 -3.70
CA SER A 280 -4.85 -17.04 -5.03
C SER A 280 -4.95 -15.83 -5.96
N GLN A 281 -6.04 -15.04 -5.90
CA GLN A 281 -6.16 -13.83 -6.71
C GLN A 281 -5.19 -12.74 -6.26
N LEU A 282 -4.88 -12.66 -4.96
CA LEU A 282 -4.00 -11.65 -4.39
C LEU A 282 -2.52 -12.07 -4.38
N GLU A 283 -2.23 -13.36 -4.35
CA GLU A 283 -0.87 -13.89 -4.17
C GLU A 283 -0.23 -14.41 -5.47
N SER A 284 -1.01 -14.77 -6.50
CA SER A 284 -0.50 -15.49 -7.70
C SER A 284 0.06 -14.59 -8.81
N PHE A 285 0.70 -13.46 -8.47
CA PHE A 285 1.33 -12.58 -9.45
C PHE A 285 2.85 -12.75 -9.46
N THR A 286 3.45 -12.64 -10.65
CA THR A 286 4.91 -12.81 -10.84
C THR A 286 5.65 -11.49 -10.99
N SER A 287 4.93 -10.38 -11.15
CA SER A 287 5.51 -9.05 -11.22
C SER A 287 6.04 -8.60 -9.86
N ASP A 288 6.85 -7.56 -9.82
CA ASP A 288 7.35 -7.02 -8.55
C ASP A 288 6.21 -6.47 -7.68
N TYR A 289 5.21 -5.86 -8.31
CA TYR A 289 4.16 -5.12 -7.63
C TYR A 289 2.79 -5.34 -8.29
N CYS A 290 1.73 -5.37 -7.46
CA CYS A 290 0.35 -5.58 -7.89
C CYS A 290 -0.60 -4.64 -7.14
N ILE A 291 -1.41 -3.87 -7.86
CA ILE A 291 -2.52 -3.08 -7.31
C ILE A 291 -3.81 -3.77 -7.71
N SER A 292 -4.62 -4.19 -6.74
CA SER A 292 -5.92 -4.81 -6.98
C SER A 292 -7.04 -3.97 -6.40
N ALA A 293 -8.05 -3.61 -7.20
CA ALA A 293 -9.22 -2.85 -6.77
C ALA A 293 -10.50 -3.69 -6.88
N THR A 294 -11.35 -3.63 -5.85
CA THR A 294 -12.65 -4.32 -5.81
C THR A 294 -13.79 -3.38 -6.23
N GLY A 295 -15.01 -3.92 -6.34
CA GLY A 295 -16.21 -3.12 -6.67
C GLY A 295 -16.37 -1.91 -5.75
N PHE A 296 -16.09 -2.09 -4.45
CA PHE A 296 -16.20 -1.04 -3.44
C PHE A 296 -15.38 0.22 -3.76
N PHE A 297 -14.18 0.08 -4.32
CA PHE A 297 -13.38 1.23 -4.75
C PHE A 297 -14.16 2.09 -5.75
N PHE A 298 -14.73 1.48 -6.79
CA PHE A 298 -15.49 2.19 -7.83
C PHE A 298 -16.83 2.71 -7.32
N GLU A 299 -17.54 1.94 -6.48
CA GLU A 299 -18.78 2.37 -5.83
C GLU A 299 -18.53 3.64 -5.02
N SER A 300 -17.44 3.68 -4.26
CA SER A 300 -17.09 4.85 -3.44
C SER A 300 -16.65 6.06 -4.25
N VAL A 301 -15.98 5.88 -5.41
CA VAL A 301 -15.71 6.98 -6.36
C VAL A 301 -17.03 7.61 -6.83
N LEU A 302 -18.01 6.79 -7.20
CA LEU A 302 -19.31 7.27 -7.65
C LEU A 302 -20.09 7.95 -6.51
N ASP A 303 -20.07 7.36 -5.32
CA ASP A 303 -20.70 7.92 -4.11
C ASP A 303 -20.14 9.31 -3.77
N ALA A 304 -18.80 9.45 -3.76
CA ALA A 304 -18.15 10.75 -3.54
C ALA A 304 -18.50 11.77 -4.63
N GLY A 305 -18.55 11.33 -5.89
CA GLY A 305 -19.04 12.14 -7.01
C GLY A 305 -20.47 12.62 -6.78
N PHE A 306 -21.37 11.73 -6.38
CA PHE A 306 -22.77 12.07 -6.12
C PHE A 306 -22.93 13.01 -4.93
N ALA A 307 -22.22 12.77 -3.83
CA ALA A 307 -22.24 13.63 -2.65
C ALA A 307 -21.75 15.06 -2.95
N SER A 308 -20.86 15.23 -3.94
CA SER A 308 -20.33 16.54 -4.34
C SER A 308 -21.23 17.35 -5.27
N VAL A 309 -22.10 16.68 -6.05
CA VAL A 309 -22.89 17.31 -7.13
C VAL A 309 -24.37 17.38 -6.78
N PHE A 310 -24.92 16.39 -6.07
CA PHE A 310 -26.35 16.29 -5.82
C PHE A 310 -26.74 16.82 -4.43
N PRO A 311 -27.97 17.36 -4.28
CA PRO A 311 -28.99 17.55 -5.31
C PRO A 311 -28.60 18.64 -6.33
N LEU A 312 -29.05 18.47 -7.58
CA LEU A 312 -28.70 19.34 -8.70
C LEU A 312 -29.96 19.85 -9.41
N THR A 313 -30.04 21.16 -9.67
CA THR A 313 -31.09 21.73 -10.52
C THR A 313 -30.49 22.16 -11.84
N ILE A 314 -31.03 21.64 -12.94
CA ILE A 314 -30.69 22.05 -14.30
C ILE A 314 -31.76 23.03 -14.79
N THR A 315 -31.32 24.22 -15.18
CA THR A 315 -32.12 25.32 -15.69
C THR A 315 -31.98 25.44 -17.22
N PRO A 316 -32.92 26.11 -17.91
CA PRO A 316 -32.83 26.25 -19.37
C PRO A 316 -31.55 26.93 -19.85
N SER A 317 -30.98 27.85 -19.07
CA SER A 317 -29.72 28.54 -19.40
C SER A 317 -28.48 27.66 -19.33
N GLU A 318 -28.54 26.52 -18.63
CA GLU A 318 -27.43 25.58 -18.51
C GLU A 318 -27.40 24.57 -19.67
N VAL A 319 -28.48 24.50 -20.45
CA VAL A 319 -28.53 23.68 -21.66
C VAL A 319 -27.85 24.42 -22.81
N PRO A 320 -26.81 23.83 -23.45
CA PRO A 320 -26.18 24.45 -24.61
C PRO A 320 -27.20 24.72 -25.72
N ALA A 321 -27.10 25.87 -26.40
CA ALA A 321 -28.01 26.23 -27.49
C ALA A 321 -27.98 25.23 -28.67
N ALA A 322 -26.89 24.47 -28.81
CA ALA A 322 -26.76 23.41 -29.82
C ALA A 322 -27.39 22.07 -29.38
N SER A 323 -27.90 21.96 -28.15
CA SER A 323 -28.61 20.77 -27.68
C SER A 323 -29.89 20.56 -28.52
N PRO A 324 -30.15 19.32 -28.98
CA PRO A 324 -31.36 18.99 -29.72
C PRO A 324 -32.63 19.01 -28.88
N VAL A 325 -32.49 19.12 -27.56
CA VAL A 325 -33.59 19.29 -26.60
C VAL A 325 -33.31 20.55 -25.78
N GLN A 326 -34.24 21.49 -25.79
CA GLN A 326 -34.23 22.67 -24.92
C GLN A 326 -35.24 22.50 -23.79
N LEU A 327 -34.91 22.95 -22.58
CA LEU A 327 -35.82 22.87 -21.42
C LEU A 327 -36.92 23.94 -21.48
N ASN A 328 -37.84 23.78 -22.42
CA ASN A 328 -38.99 24.65 -22.63
C ASN A 328 -40.20 23.82 -23.05
N THR A 329 -41.39 24.18 -22.58
CA THR A 329 -42.63 23.44 -22.88
C THR A 329 -43.01 23.43 -24.35
N SER A 330 -42.56 24.40 -25.14
CA SER A 330 -42.78 24.46 -26.59
C SER A 330 -41.71 23.72 -27.40
N ASP A 331 -40.69 23.15 -26.77
CA ASP A 331 -39.68 22.37 -27.48
C ASP A 331 -40.31 21.13 -28.13
N GLY A 332 -39.84 20.81 -29.34
CA GLY A 332 -40.38 19.69 -30.13
C GLY A 332 -40.33 18.36 -29.37
N PHE A 333 -39.32 18.14 -28.53
CA PHE A 333 -39.21 16.96 -27.68
C PHE A 333 -40.34 16.92 -26.66
N PHE A 334 -40.46 17.96 -25.82
CA PHE A 334 -41.44 18.02 -24.73
C PHE A 334 -42.89 18.00 -25.22
N SER A 335 -43.18 18.66 -26.34
CA SER A 335 -44.51 18.61 -26.96
C SER A 335 -44.90 17.22 -27.48
N SER A 336 -43.91 16.38 -27.81
CA SER A 336 -44.13 15.00 -28.25
C SER A 336 -44.25 14.03 -27.08
N VAL A 337 -43.32 14.10 -26.12
CA VAL A 337 -43.25 13.12 -25.01
C VAL A 337 -44.22 13.44 -23.87
N ALA A 338 -44.64 14.69 -23.74
CA ALA A 338 -45.54 15.16 -22.69
C ALA A 338 -46.58 16.13 -23.26
N PRO A 339 -47.55 15.67 -24.09
CA PRO A 339 -48.46 16.55 -24.82
C PRO A 339 -49.28 17.50 -23.96
N GLY A 340 -49.51 17.15 -22.68
CA GLY A 340 -50.19 18.02 -21.72
C GLY A 340 -49.50 19.35 -21.44
N LEU A 341 -48.20 19.45 -21.71
CA LEU A 341 -47.43 20.70 -21.62
C LEU A 341 -47.89 21.77 -22.62
N ALA A 342 -48.62 21.40 -23.68
CA ALA A 342 -49.20 22.35 -24.62
C ALA A 342 -50.16 23.36 -23.96
N SER A 343 -50.68 23.05 -22.76
CA SER A 343 -51.50 23.97 -21.95
C SER A 343 -50.69 25.12 -21.34
N TYR A 344 -49.36 25.05 -21.37
CA TYR A 344 -48.42 26.01 -20.76
C TYR A 344 -47.39 26.48 -21.80
N PRO A 345 -47.77 27.17 -22.88
CA PRO A 345 -46.88 27.45 -24.00
C PRO A 345 -45.71 28.36 -23.63
N ASN A 346 -44.53 28.08 -24.19
CA ASN A 346 -43.29 28.84 -24.06
C ASN A 346 -42.77 29.02 -22.62
N GLN A 347 -43.19 28.16 -21.70
CA GLN A 347 -42.75 28.23 -20.30
C GLN A 347 -41.43 27.48 -20.12
N PRO A 348 -40.51 28.01 -19.30
CA PRO A 348 -39.25 27.33 -19.00
C PRO A 348 -39.49 26.09 -18.13
N ILE A 349 -38.69 25.05 -18.36
CA ILE A 349 -38.67 23.82 -17.57
C ILE A 349 -37.37 23.81 -16.74
N GLN A 350 -37.48 23.50 -15.46
CA GLN A 350 -36.34 23.15 -14.60
C GLN A 350 -36.37 21.64 -14.34
N VAL A 351 -35.20 21.02 -14.29
CA VAL A 351 -35.06 19.62 -13.93
C VAL A 351 -34.35 19.54 -12.58
N ASN A 352 -35.08 19.11 -11.55
CA ASN A 352 -34.50 18.88 -10.23
C ASN A 352 -34.10 17.41 -10.13
N LEU A 353 -32.80 17.17 -10.06
CA LEU A 353 -32.24 15.84 -9.87
C LEU A 353 -31.93 15.61 -8.39
N TYR A 354 -32.38 14.47 -7.88
CA TYR A 354 -32.17 14.07 -6.50
C TYR A 354 -30.91 13.21 -6.36
N SER A 355 -30.39 13.11 -5.14
CA SER A 355 -29.26 12.22 -4.84
C SER A 355 -29.60 10.80 -5.29
N PRO A 356 -28.80 10.22 -6.20
CA PRO A 356 -29.08 8.90 -6.73
C PRO A 356 -28.72 7.79 -5.74
N VAL A 357 -29.17 6.57 -6.03
CA VAL A 357 -28.66 5.36 -5.37
C VAL A 357 -27.37 4.94 -6.07
N THR A 358 -26.28 4.81 -5.31
CA THR A 358 -24.99 4.34 -5.81
C THR A 358 -25.13 2.95 -6.45
N PRO A 359 -24.68 2.74 -7.70
CA PRO A 359 -24.83 1.45 -8.36
C PRO A 359 -23.98 0.39 -7.69
N ILE A 360 -24.37 -0.87 -7.93
CA ILE A 360 -23.54 -2.03 -7.59
C ILE A 360 -22.50 -2.20 -8.70
N VAL A 361 -21.24 -2.34 -8.32
CA VAL A 361 -20.15 -2.58 -9.28
C VAL A 361 -19.84 -4.06 -9.33
N SER A 362 -19.93 -4.64 -10.53
CA SER A 362 -19.51 -6.00 -10.81
C SER A 362 -18.40 -6.02 -11.84
N MET A 363 -17.38 -6.84 -11.63
CA MET A 363 -16.28 -7.00 -12.59
C MET A 363 -16.18 -8.42 -13.11
N ASN A 364 -15.86 -8.54 -14.39
CA ASN A 364 -15.61 -9.80 -15.07
C ASN A 364 -14.46 -9.63 -16.08
N SER A 365 -14.15 -10.66 -16.85
CA SER A 365 -13.05 -10.62 -17.82
C SER A 365 -13.21 -9.59 -18.95
N THR A 366 -14.42 -9.03 -19.17
CA THR A 366 -14.68 -8.06 -20.25
C THR A 366 -14.65 -6.61 -19.77
N GLY A 367 -14.82 -6.34 -18.48
CA GLY A 367 -14.73 -4.99 -17.92
C GLY A 367 -15.48 -4.82 -16.61
N ILE A 368 -15.96 -3.59 -16.40
CA ILE A 368 -16.65 -3.15 -15.18
C ILE A 368 -18.11 -2.87 -15.55
N ALA A 369 -19.05 -3.54 -14.90
CA ALA A 369 -20.47 -3.28 -15.02
C ALA A 369 -20.96 -2.48 -13.82
N LEU A 370 -21.69 -1.39 -14.09
CA LEU A 370 -22.45 -0.62 -13.12
C LEU A 370 -23.90 -1.07 -13.22
N LEU A 371 -24.47 -1.58 -12.14
CA LEU A 371 -25.80 -2.18 -12.12
C LEU A 371 -26.72 -1.44 -11.16
N ASN A 372 -27.98 -1.32 -11.55
CA ASN A 372 -29.04 -0.71 -10.74
C ASN A 372 -28.74 0.73 -10.31
N PHE A 373 -28.13 1.53 -11.17
CA PHE A 373 -27.99 2.96 -10.89
C PHE A 373 -29.38 3.62 -10.97
N GLU A 374 -29.86 4.17 -9.86
CA GLU A 374 -31.18 4.80 -9.79
C GLU A 374 -31.05 6.32 -9.62
N LEU A 375 -31.62 7.09 -10.55
CA LEU A 375 -31.64 8.56 -10.51
C LEU A 375 -33.09 9.04 -10.66
N SER A 376 -33.54 9.90 -9.75
CA SER A 376 -34.86 10.51 -9.83
C SER A 376 -34.78 11.97 -10.26
N ALA A 377 -35.74 12.40 -11.08
CA ALA A 377 -35.82 13.73 -11.65
C ALA A 377 -37.26 14.28 -11.61
N ASP A 378 -37.41 15.52 -11.14
CA ASP A 378 -38.64 16.28 -11.21
C ASP A 378 -38.56 17.33 -12.32
N PHE A 379 -39.52 17.33 -13.23
CA PHE A 379 -39.65 18.32 -14.29
C PHE A 379 -40.65 19.39 -13.86
N VAL A 380 -40.12 20.57 -13.51
CA VAL A 380 -40.85 21.69 -12.95
C VAL A 380 -41.08 22.75 -14.01
N VAL A 381 -42.34 23.13 -14.25
CA VAL A 381 -42.69 24.23 -15.15
C VAL A 381 -42.82 25.50 -14.32
N ILE A 382 -42.13 26.58 -14.73
CA ILE A 382 -42.28 27.89 -14.09
C ILE A 382 -43.36 28.67 -14.84
N ASN A 383 -44.59 28.62 -14.36
CA ASN A 383 -45.72 29.29 -15.01
C ASN A 383 -45.91 30.69 -14.41
N ASP A 384 -45.49 31.73 -15.14
CA ASP A 384 -45.61 33.13 -14.73
C ASP A 384 -45.07 33.40 -13.30
N GLY A 385 -43.96 32.75 -12.95
CA GLY A 385 -43.31 32.84 -11.64
C GLY A 385 -43.84 31.88 -10.57
N ASN A 386 -44.86 31.07 -10.86
CA ASN A 386 -45.36 30.01 -9.97
C ASN A 386 -44.85 28.64 -10.44
N PRO A 387 -43.85 28.04 -9.78
CA PRO A 387 -43.34 26.72 -10.14
C PRO A 387 -44.32 25.62 -9.72
N PHE A 388 -44.52 24.63 -10.58
CA PHE A 388 -45.21 23.38 -10.22
C PHE A 388 -44.54 22.17 -10.89
N THR A 389 -44.51 21.04 -10.21
CA THR A 389 -43.99 19.78 -10.78
C THR A 389 -44.99 19.24 -11.80
N ALA A 390 -44.60 19.27 -13.08
CA ALA A 390 -45.42 18.75 -14.16
C ALA A 390 -45.43 17.22 -14.15
N PHE A 391 -44.27 16.60 -13.98
CA PHE A 391 -44.13 15.15 -13.82
C PHE A 391 -42.79 14.79 -13.17
N SER A 392 -42.74 13.58 -12.63
CA SER A 392 -41.54 13.00 -12.01
C SER A 392 -41.15 11.72 -12.73
N THR A 393 -39.86 11.53 -12.98
CA THR A 393 -39.31 10.38 -13.68
C THR A 393 -38.22 9.73 -12.84
N GLN A 394 -38.25 8.40 -12.74
CA GLN A 394 -37.16 7.58 -12.22
C GLN A 394 -36.42 6.94 -13.39
N PHE A 395 -35.11 7.06 -13.38
CA PHE A 395 -34.20 6.42 -14.32
C PHE A 395 -33.53 5.25 -13.61
N LEU A 396 -33.61 4.07 -14.21
CA LEU A 396 -32.80 2.91 -13.85
C LEU A 396 -31.80 2.68 -14.98
N ILE A 397 -30.51 2.72 -14.66
CA ILE A 397 -29.43 2.74 -15.64
C ILE A 397 -28.47 1.60 -15.33
N ASP A 398 -28.26 0.73 -16.30
CA ASP A 398 -27.12 -0.17 -16.29
C ASP A 398 -26.07 0.35 -17.28
N ALA A 399 -24.80 0.24 -16.94
CA ALA A 399 -23.71 0.73 -17.77
C ALA A 399 -22.51 -0.21 -17.75
N GLU A 400 -21.73 -0.19 -18.83
CA GLU A 400 -20.48 -0.93 -18.93
C GLU A 400 -19.33 0.06 -19.17
N LEU A 401 -18.28 -0.07 -18.36
CA LEU A 401 -17.05 0.69 -18.48
C LEU A 401 -15.93 -0.21 -18.98
N GLY A 402 -15.18 0.32 -19.95
CA GLY A 402 -13.91 -0.24 -20.40
C GLY A 402 -12.77 0.59 -19.85
N SER A 403 -11.80 -0.04 -19.20
CA SER A 403 -10.60 0.64 -18.73
C SER A 403 -9.38 0.20 -19.53
N LYS A 404 -8.49 1.15 -19.81
CA LYS A 404 -7.21 0.93 -20.49
C LYS A 404 -6.11 1.57 -19.68
N ILE A 405 -4.95 0.92 -19.68
CA ILE A 405 -3.77 1.43 -19.00
C ILE A 405 -2.75 1.95 -20.01
N TYR A 406 -2.15 3.10 -19.71
CA TYR A 406 -1.16 3.75 -20.55
C TYR A 406 0.04 4.19 -19.72
N THR A 407 1.24 3.86 -20.19
CA THR A 407 2.48 4.41 -19.63
C THR A 407 2.64 5.86 -20.09
N LEU A 408 2.71 6.79 -19.14
CA LEU A 408 2.92 8.23 -19.40
C LEU A 408 4.40 8.60 -19.42
N SER A 409 5.19 7.99 -18.52
CA SER A 409 6.64 8.17 -18.41
C SER A 409 7.29 6.91 -17.83
N SER A 410 8.61 6.91 -17.67
CA SER A 410 9.32 5.83 -16.96
C SER A 410 8.98 5.73 -15.47
N THR A 411 8.23 6.68 -14.90
CA THR A 411 7.83 6.66 -13.48
C THR A 411 6.33 6.81 -13.27
N GLN A 412 5.56 7.00 -14.35
CA GLN A 412 4.12 7.25 -14.25
C GLN A 412 3.31 6.42 -15.25
N PHE A 413 2.18 5.89 -14.79
CA PHE A 413 1.13 5.35 -15.66
C PHE A 413 -0.22 6.01 -15.40
N SER A 414 -1.16 5.83 -16.32
CA SER A 414 -2.54 6.24 -16.18
C SER A 414 -3.52 5.12 -16.50
N LEU A 415 -4.60 5.05 -15.74
CA LEU A 415 -5.77 4.23 -15.99
C LEU A 415 -6.87 5.14 -16.52
N ASN A 416 -7.27 4.90 -17.76
CA ASN A 416 -8.30 5.67 -18.45
C ASN A 416 -9.52 4.79 -18.66
N SER A 417 -10.65 5.20 -18.10
CA SER A 417 -11.92 4.51 -18.23
C SER A 417 -12.82 5.23 -19.24
N THR A 418 -13.60 4.47 -19.98
CA THR A 418 -14.56 4.97 -20.97
C THR A 418 -15.87 4.23 -20.84
N LEU A 419 -16.98 4.96 -21.04
CA LEU A 419 -18.30 4.36 -21.09
C LEU A 419 -18.47 3.59 -22.41
N ILE A 420 -18.57 2.27 -22.35
CA ILE A 420 -18.78 1.39 -23.51
C ILE A 420 -20.26 1.43 -23.91
N SER A 421 -21.13 1.18 -22.96
CA SER A 421 -22.57 1.06 -23.18
C SER A 421 -23.36 1.62 -21.99
N MET A 422 -24.57 2.08 -22.28
CA MET A 422 -25.55 2.51 -21.28
C MET A 422 -26.93 2.00 -21.71
N TYR A 423 -27.65 1.38 -20.78
CA TYR A 423 -28.99 0.85 -20.97
C TYR A 423 -29.94 1.53 -19.98
N PRO A 424 -30.41 2.74 -20.30
CA PRO A 424 -31.35 3.44 -19.44
C PRO A 424 -32.76 2.89 -19.63
N ASN A 425 -33.50 2.83 -18.54
CA ASN A 425 -34.94 2.65 -18.50
C ASN A 425 -35.56 3.81 -17.72
N ALA A 426 -36.72 4.29 -18.15
CA ALA A 426 -37.39 5.42 -17.50
C ALA A 426 -38.80 4.99 -17.06
N THR A 427 -39.18 5.36 -15.85
CA THR A 427 -40.52 5.15 -15.29
C THR A 427 -41.07 6.49 -14.84
N ILE A 428 -42.27 6.83 -15.30
CA ILE A 428 -42.98 8.03 -14.82
C ILE A 428 -43.59 7.70 -13.46
N LEU A 429 -43.11 8.37 -12.41
CA LEU A 429 -43.59 8.18 -11.04
C LEU A 429 -44.89 8.94 -10.79
N SER A 430 -44.99 10.15 -11.34
CA SER A 430 -46.16 11.02 -11.18
C SER A 430 -46.30 11.98 -12.36
N SER A 431 -47.52 12.46 -12.62
CA SER A 431 -47.78 13.50 -13.63
C SER A 431 -49.05 14.29 -13.30
N THR A 432 -48.94 15.61 -13.35
CA THR A 432 -50.06 16.56 -13.22
C THR A 432 -50.56 17.08 -14.57
N ILE A 433 -49.85 16.75 -15.65
CA ILE A 433 -50.14 17.17 -17.02
C ILE A 433 -50.75 16.05 -17.87
N GLY A 434 -51.03 14.89 -17.28
CA GLY A 434 -51.59 13.74 -17.98
C GLY A 434 -50.53 12.75 -18.47
N SER A 435 -50.75 12.15 -19.65
CA SER A 435 -49.86 11.12 -20.18
C SER A 435 -48.47 11.67 -20.49
N VAL A 436 -47.44 10.94 -20.06
CA VAL A 436 -46.04 11.20 -20.40
C VAL A 436 -45.44 9.89 -20.92
N ASP A 437 -44.79 9.95 -22.07
CA ASP A 437 -44.15 8.81 -22.72
C ASP A 437 -42.72 8.61 -22.16
N PRO A 438 -42.48 7.55 -21.36
CA PRO A 438 -41.14 7.29 -20.79
C PRO A 438 -40.08 6.99 -21.85
N SER A 439 -40.46 6.49 -23.04
CA SER A 439 -39.49 6.08 -24.07
C SER A 439 -38.68 7.25 -24.63
N GLY A 440 -39.23 8.46 -24.63
CA GLY A 440 -38.50 9.67 -25.01
C GLY A 440 -37.37 10.00 -24.04
N PHE A 441 -37.55 9.73 -22.74
CA PHE A 441 -36.52 9.98 -21.72
C PHE A 441 -35.40 8.93 -21.75
N VAL A 442 -35.71 7.70 -22.17
CA VAL A 442 -34.68 6.69 -22.49
C VAL A 442 -33.76 7.19 -23.61
N GLN A 443 -34.34 7.72 -24.69
CA GLN A 443 -33.55 8.29 -25.79
C GLN A 443 -32.73 9.50 -25.33
N LEU A 444 -33.31 10.37 -24.51
CA LEU A 444 -32.58 11.52 -23.94
C LEU A 444 -31.35 11.07 -23.14
N MET A 445 -31.48 10.06 -22.27
CA MET A 445 -30.36 9.50 -21.52
C MET A 445 -29.30 8.85 -22.42
N GLN A 446 -29.72 8.14 -23.48
CA GLN A 446 -28.79 7.59 -24.48
C GLN A 446 -28.00 8.68 -25.21
N MET A 447 -28.59 9.87 -25.43
CA MET A 447 -27.86 11.00 -26.01
C MET A 447 -26.81 11.57 -25.04
N PHE A 448 -27.10 11.57 -23.74
CA PHE A 448 -26.13 11.95 -22.71
C PHE A 448 -24.93 10.99 -22.64
N GLN A 449 -25.07 9.74 -23.10
CA GLN A 449 -23.98 8.76 -23.14
C GLN A 449 -22.73 9.32 -23.85
N ALA A 450 -22.90 10.06 -24.94
CA ALA A 450 -21.79 10.58 -25.74
C ALA A 450 -21.00 11.72 -25.08
N VAL A 451 -21.53 12.33 -24.02
CA VAL A 451 -20.93 13.48 -23.34
C VAL A 451 -20.43 13.16 -21.93
N ILE A 452 -20.69 11.96 -21.41
CA ILE A 452 -20.19 11.52 -20.10
C ILE A 452 -18.67 11.37 -20.19
N LYS A 453 -17.98 12.11 -19.32
CA LYS A 453 -16.54 11.98 -19.09
C LYS A 453 -16.33 11.17 -17.83
N ILE A 454 -15.52 10.12 -17.93
CA ILE A 454 -15.06 9.36 -16.77
C ILE A 454 -13.64 9.83 -16.46
N PRO A 455 -13.34 10.17 -15.21
CA PRO A 455 -12.01 10.67 -14.87
C PRO A 455 -10.95 9.60 -15.07
N SER A 456 -9.77 10.06 -15.49
CA SER A 456 -8.56 9.25 -15.57
C SER A 456 -7.80 9.30 -14.26
N PHE A 457 -7.27 8.16 -13.86
CA PHE A 457 -6.38 8.04 -12.72
C PHE A 457 -4.92 8.02 -13.20
N ALA A 458 -4.02 8.66 -12.47
CA ALA A 458 -2.58 8.58 -12.73
C ALA A 458 -1.84 8.14 -11.46
N TYR A 459 -0.91 7.21 -11.63
CA TYR A 459 -0.08 6.65 -10.57
C TYR A 459 1.39 6.91 -10.86
N THR A 460 2.13 7.34 -9.83
CA THR A 460 3.58 7.59 -9.91
C THR A 460 4.30 6.62 -8.98
N VAL A 461 5.22 5.79 -9.49
CA VAL A 461 6.07 4.93 -8.65
C VAL A 461 7.04 5.77 -7.82
N PRO A 462 7.54 5.28 -6.67
CA PRO A 462 8.53 5.99 -5.87
C PRO A 462 9.75 6.38 -6.70
N SER A 463 10.36 7.53 -6.38
CA SER A 463 11.42 8.14 -7.20
C SER A 463 12.68 7.28 -7.38
N THR A 464 12.87 6.27 -6.54
CA THR A 464 13.97 5.30 -6.62
C THR A 464 13.78 4.28 -7.74
N TYR A 465 12.57 4.15 -8.29
CA TYR A 465 12.22 3.14 -9.28
C TYR A 465 11.80 3.75 -10.62
N SER A 466 11.89 2.96 -11.67
CA SER A 466 11.18 3.13 -12.93
C SER A 466 10.29 1.92 -13.19
N LEU A 467 9.25 2.10 -13.99
CA LEU A 467 8.25 1.07 -14.28
C LEU A 467 8.55 0.33 -15.59
N SER A 468 8.26 -0.97 -15.59
CA SER A 468 8.25 -1.83 -16.77
C SER A 468 7.14 -2.89 -16.69
N ASN A 469 6.86 -3.57 -17.80
CA ASN A 469 5.90 -4.69 -17.87
C ASN A 469 4.52 -4.41 -17.25
N LEU A 470 4.04 -3.17 -17.45
CA LEU A 470 2.74 -2.73 -16.96
C LEU A 470 1.61 -3.50 -17.67
N ASN A 471 0.73 -4.13 -16.89
CA ASN A 471 -0.41 -4.86 -17.38
C ASN A 471 -1.67 -4.52 -16.58
N LEU A 472 -2.82 -4.53 -17.25
CA LEU A 472 -4.14 -4.42 -16.65
C LEU A 472 -4.92 -5.69 -16.98
N SER A 473 -5.48 -6.33 -15.96
CA SER A 473 -6.35 -7.49 -16.11
C SER A 473 -7.62 -7.33 -15.28
N PHE A 474 -8.67 -8.01 -15.72
CA PHE A 474 -9.93 -8.10 -14.99
C PHE A 474 -10.23 -9.56 -14.68
N ASN A 475 -10.52 -9.82 -13.42
CA ASN A 475 -10.90 -11.10 -12.87
C ASN A 475 -12.31 -11.00 -12.26
N ASN A 476 -12.83 -12.11 -11.77
CA ASN A 476 -14.14 -12.12 -11.10
C ASN A 476 -14.12 -11.16 -9.90
N GLN A 477 -14.89 -10.06 -9.99
CA GLN A 477 -15.02 -9.00 -8.99
C GLN A 477 -13.72 -8.24 -8.64
N LEU A 478 -12.71 -8.28 -9.51
CA LEU A 478 -11.39 -7.68 -9.23
C LEU A 478 -10.76 -7.09 -10.49
N MET A 479 -10.28 -5.85 -10.41
CA MET A 479 -9.36 -5.26 -11.38
C MET A 479 -7.94 -5.34 -10.83
N GLN A 480 -6.98 -5.80 -11.62
CA GLN A 480 -5.58 -5.90 -11.20
C GLN A 480 -4.64 -5.20 -12.17
N ILE A 481 -3.73 -4.40 -11.61
CA ILE A 481 -2.66 -3.73 -12.31
C ILE A 481 -1.34 -4.31 -11.79
N THR A 482 -0.59 -4.97 -12.66
CA THR A 482 0.71 -5.55 -12.32
C THR A 482 1.82 -4.79 -13.02
N LEU A 483 2.94 -4.57 -12.34
CA LEU A 483 4.13 -3.92 -12.92
C LEU A 483 5.42 -4.39 -12.26
N ASP A 484 6.52 -4.25 -13.00
CA ASP A 484 7.88 -4.48 -12.52
C ASP A 484 8.56 -3.15 -12.22
N LEU A 485 9.44 -3.14 -11.21
CA LEU A 485 10.12 -1.97 -10.68
C LEU A 485 11.64 -2.10 -10.88
N ILE A 486 12.20 -1.18 -11.65
CA ILE A 486 13.64 -1.15 -11.94
C ILE A 486 14.29 -0.05 -11.08
N LYS A 487 15.23 -0.42 -10.21
CA LYS A 487 15.96 0.54 -9.36
C LYS A 487 16.88 1.44 -10.19
N GLN A 488 16.74 2.76 -10.05
CA GLN A 488 17.46 3.75 -10.88
C GLN A 488 18.98 3.80 -10.64
N SER A 489 19.48 3.26 -9.51
CA SER A 489 20.92 3.18 -9.22
C SER A 489 21.71 2.34 -10.26
N ASN A 490 21.04 1.44 -10.97
CA ASN A 490 21.65 0.60 -12.01
C ASN A 490 21.90 1.35 -13.34
N GLU A 491 21.33 2.54 -13.56
CA GLU A 491 21.58 3.31 -14.80
C GLU A 491 22.91 4.07 -14.80
N LYS A 492 23.47 4.41 -13.62
CA LYS A 492 24.77 5.09 -13.53
C LYS A 492 25.94 4.13 -13.78
N GLU A 493 25.87 2.89 -13.30
CA GLU A 493 26.94 1.90 -13.51
C GLU A 493 26.99 1.37 -14.96
N LEU A 494 25.85 1.29 -15.65
CA LEU A 494 25.78 0.96 -17.08
C LEU A 494 26.33 2.06 -18.01
N LYS A 495 26.31 3.33 -17.58
CA LYS A 495 26.96 4.45 -18.32
C LYS A 495 28.46 4.54 -18.04
N ILE A 496 28.92 4.14 -16.86
CA ILE A 496 30.36 4.14 -16.52
C ILE A 496 31.09 2.97 -17.21
N SER A 497 30.47 1.80 -17.31
CA SER A 497 31.07 0.64 -18.01
C SER A 497 31.20 0.80 -19.53
N LYS A 498 30.35 1.61 -20.18
CA LYS A 498 30.49 1.94 -21.62
C LYS A 498 31.59 2.97 -21.93
N ASN A 499 32.05 3.74 -20.94
CA ASN A 499 33.09 4.75 -21.15
C ASN A 499 34.51 4.26 -20.81
N ILE A 500 34.70 3.00 -20.41
CA ILE A 500 36.01 2.46 -20.01
C ILE A 500 36.66 1.55 -21.09
N PHE A 501 35.99 1.25 -22.20
CA PHE A 501 36.62 0.55 -23.33
C PHE A 501 36.73 1.41 -24.59
N HIS A 502 37.72 2.31 -24.57
CA HIS A 502 38.51 2.66 -25.74
C HIS A 502 39.99 2.70 -25.35
N PHE A 503 40.70 1.62 -25.65
CA PHE A 503 42.15 1.67 -25.89
C PHE A 503 42.38 1.36 -27.36
N ASN A 504 43.31 2.14 -27.95
CA ASN A 504 43.74 2.14 -29.35
C ASN A 504 44.05 0.76 -29.93
#